data_AF-A0A2P4S4E7-F1
#
_entry.id   AF-A0A2P4S4E7-F1
#
_cell.length_a   1.000
_cell.length_b   1.000
_cell.length_c   1.000
_cell.angle_alpha   90.00
_cell.angle_beta   90.00
_cell.angle_gamma   90.00
#
_symmetry.space_group_name_H-M   'P 1'
#
loop_
_entity.id
_entity.type
_entity.pdbx_description
1 polymer ?
#
loop_
_entity_poly.entity_id
_entity_poly.type
_entity_poly.pdbx_seq_one_letter_code
_entity_poly.pdbx_strand_id
1 'polypeptide(L)'
;EGIGLDAINDSFLLESSVYRVLKKYCGQRPYYVHLLELFLQTAYQTELGQMLDLITAPISKVDLSHFSEERYKAIVKYKTAFYSFYLPVAAAMYMVGIDSKEEHENAKAILLEMGEYFQIQVGALLPPPPRLCAAQQLWG
;
A
#
# COMPACT_ATOMS: atom_id res chain seq x y z
N GLU A 1 -12.96 -21.80 13.41
CA GLU A 1 -13.62 -22.39 12.22
C GLU A 1 -14.78 -21.47 11.83
N GLY A 2 -15.02 -21.25 10.53
CA GLY A 2 -16.21 -20.51 10.07
C GLY A 2 -16.05 -19.57 8.87
N ILE A 3 -14.82 -19.15 8.53
CA ILE A 3 -14.58 -18.23 7.39
C ILE A 3 -13.77 -18.93 6.28
N GLY A 4 -12.72 -19.67 6.62
CA GLY A 4 -11.97 -20.49 5.64
C GLY A 4 -11.51 -19.70 4.41
N LEU A 5 -11.66 -20.30 3.23
CA LEU A 5 -11.35 -19.65 1.95
C LEU A 5 -12.45 -18.68 1.49
N ASP A 6 -13.61 -18.63 2.15
CA ASP A 6 -14.67 -17.67 1.84
C ASP A 6 -14.22 -16.23 2.12
N ALA A 7 -13.21 -16.05 3.00
CA ALA A 7 -12.53 -14.78 3.25
C ALA A 7 -11.99 -14.10 1.97
N ILE A 8 -11.68 -14.88 0.92
CA ILE A 8 -11.22 -14.35 -0.37
C ILE A 8 -12.37 -13.59 -1.05
N ASN A 9 -13.59 -14.12 -1.00
CA ASN A 9 -14.74 -13.42 -1.52
C ASN A 9 -15.08 -12.17 -0.67
N ASP A 10 -14.91 -12.26 0.65
CA ASP A 10 -15.11 -11.13 1.55
C ASP A 10 -14.18 -9.96 1.23
N SER A 11 -12.93 -10.20 0.82
CA SER A 11 -12.02 -9.12 0.42
C SER A 11 -12.50 -8.38 -0.83
N PHE A 12 -13.05 -9.10 -1.83
CA PHE A 12 -13.64 -8.45 -3.01
C PHE A 12 -14.88 -7.62 -2.68
N LEU A 13 -15.68 -8.06 -1.70
CA LEU A 13 -16.83 -7.28 -1.21
C LEU A 13 -16.38 -6.01 -0.49
N LEU A 14 -15.31 -6.08 0.29
CA LEU A 14 -14.71 -4.91 0.96
C LEU A 14 -14.21 -3.88 -0.07
N GLU A 15 -13.45 -4.32 -1.07
CA GLU A 15 -12.97 -3.47 -2.14
C GLU A 15 -14.14 -2.84 -2.93
N SER A 16 -15.12 -3.66 -3.33
CA SER A 16 -16.33 -3.19 -4.02
C SER A 16 -17.08 -2.12 -3.22
N SER A 17 -17.08 -2.23 -1.88
CA SER A 17 -17.74 -1.28 -0.99
C SER A 17 -17.10 0.10 -1.04
N VAL A 18 -15.78 0.20 -1.26
CA VAL A 18 -15.08 1.47 -1.46
C VAL A 18 -15.65 2.21 -2.67
N TYR A 19 -15.76 1.54 -3.82
CA TYR A 19 -16.29 2.16 -5.04
C TYR A 19 -17.77 2.51 -4.93
N ARG A 20 -18.56 1.72 -4.19
CA ARG A 20 -19.96 2.07 -3.89
C ARG A 20 -20.08 3.34 -3.06
N VAL A 21 -19.22 3.52 -2.05
CA VAL A 21 -19.17 4.73 -1.22
C VAL A 21 -18.74 5.94 -2.05
N LEU A 22 -17.65 5.81 -2.84
CA LEU A 22 -17.19 6.87 -3.74
C LEU A 22 -18.29 7.30 -4.71
N LYS A 23 -18.93 6.35 -5.39
CA LYS A 23 -20.03 6.66 -6.32
C LYS A 23 -21.21 7.34 -5.63
N LYS A 24 -21.60 6.88 -4.43
CA LYS A 24 -22.75 7.41 -3.70
C LYS A 24 -22.56 8.85 -3.24
N TYR A 25 -21.40 9.18 -2.68
CA TYR A 25 -21.17 10.49 -2.05
C TYR A 25 -20.40 11.47 -2.93
N CYS A 26 -19.54 10.95 -3.81
CA CYS A 26 -18.70 11.75 -4.68
C CYS A 26 -19.14 11.71 -6.14
N GLY A 27 -20.06 10.84 -6.56
CA GLY A 27 -20.37 10.59 -7.98
C GLY A 27 -20.82 11.78 -8.83
N GLN A 28 -21.34 12.85 -8.20
CA GLN A 28 -21.70 14.11 -8.88
C GLN A 28 -20.68 15.23 -8.67
N ARG A 29 -19.60 14.97 -7.94
CA ARG A 29 -18.55 15.94 -7.63
C ARG A 29 -17.55 16.00 -8.80
N PRO A 30 -16.96 17.17 -9.09
CA PRO A 30 -16.01 17.32 -10.19
C PRO A 30 -14.77 16.43 -10.03
N TYR A 31 -14.36 16.15 -8.79
CA TYR A 31 -13.21 15.30 -8.47
C TYR A 31 -13.50 13.78 -8.46
N TYR A 32 -14.71 13.34 -8.79
CA TYR A 32 -15.08 11.91 -8.71
C TYR A 32 -14.14 11.00 -9.50
N VAL A 33 -13.83 11.38 -10.74
CA VAL A 33 -12.98 10.57 -11.62
C VAL A 33 -11.55 10.51 -11.06
N HIS A 34 -11.03 11.62 -10.56
CA HIS A 34 -9.71 11.65 -9.91
C HIS A 34 -9.64 10.73 -8.69
N LEU A 35 -10.67 10.74 -7.82
CA LEU A 35 -10.73 9.80 -6.71
C LEU A 35 -10.81 8.36 -7.20
N LEU A 36 -11.66 8.07 -8.18
CA LEU A 36 -11.79 6.71 -8.71
C LEU A 36 -10.46 6.17 -9.26
N GLU A 37 -9.76 6.98 -10.08
CA GLU A 37 -8.45 6.64 -10.63
C GLU A 37 -7.39 6.49 -9.53
N LEU A 38 -7.38 7.39 -8.54
CA LEU A 38 -6.44 7.34 -7.42
C LEU A 38 -6.60 6.05 -6.60
N PHE A 39 -7.83 5.66 -6.27
CA PHE A 39 -8.10 4.43 -5.52
C PHE A 39 -7.75 3.17 -6.32
N LEU A 40 -8.09 3.12 -7.62
CA LEU A 40 -7.71 2.01 -8.50
C LEU A 40 -6.19 1.88 -8.65
N GLN A 41 -5.51 2.99 -8.91
CA GLN A 41 -4.04 3.02 -9.04
C GLN A 41 -3.37 2.55 -7.75
N THR A 42 -3.88 3.00 -6.59
CA THR A 42 -3.34 2.63 -5.28
C THR A 42 -3.56 1.14 -4.98
N ALA A 43 -4.72 0.59 -5.31
CA ALA A 43 -5.00 -0.84 -5.17
C ALA A 43 -3.99 -1.67 -5.99
N TYR A 44 -3.83 -1.34 -7.28
CA TYR A 44 -2.86 -2.00 -8.15
C TYR A 44 -1.41 -1.91 -7.62
N GLN A 45 -0.98 -0.74 -7.15
CA GLN A 45 0.34 -0.55 -6.55
C GLN A 45 0.53 -1.43 -5.30
N THR A 46 -0.50 -1.55 -4.47
CA THR A 46 -0.46 -2.35 -3.24
C THR A 46 -0.39 -3.84 -3.56
N GLU A 47 -1.15 -4.31 -4.55
CA GLU A 47 -1.11 -5.69 -5.03
C GLU A 47 0.25 -6.06 -5.62
N LEU A 48 0.87 -5.15 -6.38
CA LEU A 48 2.25 -5.33 -6.85
C LEU A 48 3.24 -5.42 -5.69
N GLY A 49 3.10 -4.56 -4.68
CA GLY A 49 3.93 -4.61 -3.47
C GLY A 49 3.78 -5.93 -2.71
N GLN A 50 2.54 -6.43 -2.59
CA GLN A 50 2.25 -7.71 -1.97
C GLN A 50 2.83 -8.88 -2.78
N MET A 51 2.78 -8.82 -4.11
CA MET A 51 3.41 -9.81 -4.98
C MET A 51 4.94 -9.84 -4.79
N LEU A 52 5.59 -8.67 -4.77
CA LEU A 52 7.04 -8.56 -4.54
C LEU A 52 7.47 -9.11 -3.19
N ASP A 53 6.69 -8.86 -2.14
CA ASP A 53 6.90 -9.40 -0.79
C ASP A 53 6.84 -10.94 -0.77
N LEU A 54 5.82 -11.52 -1.39
CA LEU A 54 5.63 -12.98 -1.47
C LEU A 54 6.73 -13.68 -2.27
N ILE A 55 7.20 -13.07 -3.36
CA ILE A 55 8.31 -13.60 -4.17
C ILE A 55 9.64 -13.53 -3.41
N THR A 56 9.84 -12.49 -2.59
CA THR A 56 11.08 -12.27 -1.84
C THR A 56 11.23 -13.23 -0.66
N ALA A 57 10.12 -13.60 -0.01
CA ALA A 57 10.11 -14.52 1.13
C ALA A 57 9.13 -15.70 0.91
N PRO A 58 9.45 -16.65 0.00
CA PRO A 58 8.56 -17.77 -0.27
C PRO A 58 8.38 -18.66 0.96
N ILE A 59 7.15 -19.13 1.16
CA ILE A 59 6.72 -19.87 2.37
C ILE A 59 7.50 -21.19 2.57
N SER A 60 7.97 -21.79 1.47
CA SER A 60 8.60 -23.11 1.46
C SER A 60 10.11 -23.11 1.74
N LYS A 61 10.80 -21.98 1.53
CA LYS A 61 12.26 -21.90 1.64
C LYS A 61 12.73 -20.48 1.96
N VAL A 62 13.52 -20.34 3.02
CA VAL A 62 14.21 -19.08 3.32
C VAL A 62 15.44 -18.96 2.42
N ASP A 63 15.45 -17.96 1.55
CA ASP A 63 16.59 -17.62 0.69
C ASP A 63 17.01 -16.17 0.91
N LEU A 64 18.12 -15.97 1.64
CA LEU A 64 18.61 -14.65 1.98
C LEU A 64 19.19 -13.89 0.77
N SER A 65 19.46 -14.56 -0.36
CA SER A 65 19.98 -13.91 -1.58
C SER A 65 18.97 -12.98 -2.25
N HIS A 66 17.69 -13.10 -1.92
CA HIS A 66 16.63 -12.22 -2.41
C HIS A 66 16.49 -10.93 -1.60
N PHE A 67 17.21 -10.78 -0.49
CA PHE A 67 17.14 -9.61 0.36
C PHE A 67 18.20 -8.59 -0.08
N SER A 68 17.75 -7.49 -0.67
CA SER A 68 18.56 -6.33 -1.01
C SER A 68 17.85 -5.05 -0.60
N GLU A 69 18.62 -3.97 -0.39
CA GLU A 69 18.07 -2.71 0.10
C GLU A 69 17.09 -2.13 -0.93
N GLU A 70 17.43 -2.27 -2.22
CA GLU A 70 16.57 -1.89 -3.33
C GLU A 70 15.24 -2.65 -3.32
N ARG A 71 15.27 -3.98 -3.10
CA ARG A 71 14.03 -4.77 -2.99
C ARG A 71 13.21 -4.40 -1.78
N TYR A 72 13.85 -4.19 -0.64
CA TYR A 72 13.18 -3.73 0.57
C TYR A 72 12.47 -2.39 0.31
N LYS A 73 13.19 -1.39 -0.21
CA LYS A 73 12.63 -0.09 -0.58
C LYS A 73 11.46 -0.20 -1.55
N ALA A 74 11.58 -1.06 -2.56
CA ALA A 74 10.49 -1.31 -3.50
C ALA A 74 9.25 -1.93 -2.81
N ILE A 75 9.44 -2.97 -1.98
CA ILE A 75 8.35 -3.59 -1.24
C ILE A 75 7.67 -2.55 -0.35
N VAL A 76 8.42 -1.80 0.45
CA VAL A 76 7.87 -0.81 1.37
C VAL A 76 7.11 0.30 0.63
N LYS A 77 7.70 0.83 -0.45
CA LYS A 77 7.09 1.86 -1.28
C LYS A 77 5.74 1.41 -1.84
N TYR A 78 5.69 0.24 -2.46
CA TYR A 78 4.50 -0.25 -3.16
C TYR A 78 3.46 -0.85 -2.21
N LYS A 79 3.90 -1.61 -1.20
CA LYS A 79 3.01 -2.30 -0.26
C LYS A 79 2.42 -1.37 0.79
N THR A 80 3.14 -0.33 1.21
CA THR A 80 2.76 0.48 2.38
C THR A 80 2.61 1.96 2.08
N ALA A 81 3.61 2.58 1.44
CA ALA A 81 3.65 4.05 1.38
C ALA A 81 2.52 4.67 0.54
N PHE A 82 2.14 4.05 -0.58
CA PHE A 82 1.07 4.58 -1.43
C PHE A 82 -0.30 4.62 -0.73
N TYR A 83 -0.75 3.50 -0.15
CA TYR A 83 -2.10 3.45 0.46
C TYR A 83 -2.16 4.14 1.82
N SER A 84 -1.06 4.11 2.59
CA SER A 84 -1.05 4.63 3.97
C SER A 84 -0.79 6.14 4.03
N PHE A 85 0.02 6.69 3.10
CA PHE A 85 0.45 8.09 3.17
C PHE A 85 -0.01 8.90 1.95
N TYR A 86 0.28 8.44 0.73
CA TYR A 86 -0.05 9.23 -0.47
C TYR A 86 -1.56 9.32 -0.73
N LEU A 87 -2.27 8.18 -0.75
CA LEU A 87 -3.71 8.10 -1.02
C LEU A 87 -4.56 9.08 -0.19
N PRO A 88 -4.49 9.12 1.15
CA PRO A 88 -5.36 10.00 1.94
C PRO A 88 -5.09 11.48 1.67
N VAL A 89 -3.83 11.87 1.44
CA VAL A 89 -3.46 13.27 1.17
C VAL A 89 -3.86 13.67 -0.26
N ALA A 90 -3.56 12.84 -1.26
CA ALA A 90 -3.94 13.09 -2.65
C ALA A 90 -5.47 13.14 -2.82
N ALA A 91 -6.21 12.29 -2.10
CA ALA A 91 -7.67 12.36 -2.09
C ALA A 91 -8.16 13.71 -1.55
N ALA A 92 -7.59 14.19 -0.45
CA ALA A 92 -7.93 15.50 0.10
C ALA A 92 -7.57 16.65 -0.84
N MET A 93 -6.41 16.60 -1.50
CA MET A 93 -5.98 17.59 -2.51
C MET A 93 -7.01 17.71 -3.64
N TYR A 94 -7.42 16.59 -4.23
CA TYR A 94 -8.48 16.59 -5.25
C TYR A 94 -9.81 17.15 -4.73
N MET A 95 -10.18 16.83 -3.48
CA MET A 95 -11.43 17.31 -2.87
C MET A 95 -11.45 18.82 -2.62
N VAL A 96 -10.28 19.46 -2.45
CA VAL A 96 -10.15 20.92 -2.29
C VAL A 96 -9.80 21.64 -3.60
N GLY A 97 -9.79 20.93 -4.74
CA GLY A 97 -9.56 21.51 -6.06
C GLY A 97 -8.09 21.68 -6.44
N ILE A 98 -7.18 20.98 -5.75
CA ILE A 98 -5.77 20.87 -6.14
C ILE A 98 -5.66 19.62 -7.03
N ASP A 99 -5.51 19.80 -8.34
CA ASP A 99 -5.45 18.72 -9.34
C ASP A 99 -4.18 18.76 -10.21
N SER A 100 -3.33 19.77 -10.00
CA SER A 100 -2.03 19.97 -10.61
C SER A 100 -1.11 18.77 -10.38
N LYS A 101 -0.56 18.26 -11.48
CA LYS A 101 0.42 17.17 -11.45
C LYS A 101 1.65 17.54 -10.62
N GLU A 102 2.09 18.79 -10.67
CA GLU A 102 3.28 19.24 -9.95
C GLU A 102 3.07 19.18 -8.43
N GLU A 103 1.95 19.70 -7.94
CA GLU A 103 1.62 19.66 -6.51
C GLU A 103 1.47 18.22 -6.02
N HIS A 104 0.85 17.35 -6.80
CA HIS A 104 0.72 15.93 -6.47
C HIS A 104 2.07 15.19 -6.45
N GLU A 105 2.96 15.43 -7.41
CA GLU A 105 4.29 14.81 -7.41
C GLU A 105 5.18 15.32 -6.26
N ASN A 106 5.08 16.60 -5.92
CA ASN A 106 5.77 17.17 -4.75
C ASN A 106 5.28 16.54 -3.44
N ALA A 107 3.96 16.43 -3.26
CA ALA A 107 3.37 15.77 -2.09
C ALA A 107 3.78 14.29 -2.02
N LYS A 108 3.72 13.58 -3.15
CA LYS A 108 4.09 12.17 -3.28
C LYS A 108 5.55 11.92 -2.90
N ALA A 109 6.49 12.76 -3.33
CA ALA A 109 7.90 12.60 -2.96
C ALA A 109 8.08 12.59 -1.44
N ILE A 110 7.46 13.52 -0.73
CA ILE A 110 7.54 13.62 0.73
C ILE A 110 6.84 12.43 1.41
N LEU A 111 5.63 12.10 0.96
CA LEU A 111 4.79 11.08 1.60
C LEU A 111 5.34 9.67 1.42
N LEU A 112 6.04 9.41 0.32
CA LEU A 112 6.70 8.11 0.12
C LEU A 112 7.89 7.92 1.07
N GLU A 113 8.71 8.96 1.30
CA GLU A 113 9.79 8.92 2.29
C GLU A 113 9.24 8.73 3.72
N MET A 114 8.13 9.40 4.05
CA MET A 114 7.45 9.19 5.34
C MET A 114 6.94 7.75 5.50
N GLY A 115 6.41 7.16 4.42
CA GLY A 115 5.95 5.77 4.41
C GLY A 115 7.08 4.76 4.58
N GLU A 116 8.24 5.04 3.99
CA GLU A 116 9.44 4.22 4.19
C GLU A 116 9.87 4.23 5.66
N TYR A 117 9.99 5.42 6.24
CA TYR A 117 10.34 5.58 7.65
C TYR A 117 9.35 4.89 8.59
N PHE A 118 8.04 5.03 8.34
CA PHE A 118 7.00 4.37 9.14
C PHE A 118 7.12 2.85 9.10
N GLN A 119 7.37 2.26 7.94
CA GLN A 119 7.50 0.81 7.82
C GLN A 119 8.75 0.26 8.51
N ILE A 120 9.85 1.02 8.52
CA ILE A 120 11.05 0.71 9.31
C ILE A 120 10.72 0.72 10.80
N GLN A 121 10.04 1.76 11.30
CA GLN A 121 9.63 1.85 12.70
C GLN A 121 8.71 0.69 13.12
N VAL A 122 7.68 0.40 12.32
CA VAL A 122 6.76 -0.73 12.59
C VAL A 122 7.51 -2.05 12.56
N GLY A 123 8.46 -2.20 11.64
CA GLY A 123 9.35 -3.36 11.55
C GLY A 123 10.24 -3.53 12.78
N ALA A 124 10.67 -2.44 13.42
CA ALA A 124 11.51 -2.48 14.63
C ALA A 124 10.70 -2.72 15.92
N LEU A 125 9.43 -2.29 15.96
CA LEU A 125 8.59 -2.31 17.17
C LEU A 125 7.76 -3.59 17.33
N LEU A 126 7.53 -4.36 16.26
CA LEU A 126 6.77 -5.61 16.32
C LEU A 126 7.72 -6.82 16.40
N PRO A 127 7.44 -7.82 17.26
CA PRO A 127 8.12 -9.09 17.17
C PRO A 127 7.84 -9.68 15.79
N PRO A 128 8.87 -10.09 15.04
CA PRO A 128 8.68 -10.60 13.70
C PRO A 128 7.86 -11.90 13.81
N PRO A 129 6.99 -12.20 12.84
CA PRO A 129 6.51 -13.56 12.70
C PRO A 129 7.73 -14.50 12.55
N PRO A 130 7.68 -15.76 13.01
CA PRO A 130 8.84 -16.67 13.02
C PRO A 130 9.60 -16.78 11.69
N ARG A 131 8.91 -16.49 10.58
CA ARG A 131 9.42 -16.50 9.19
C ARG A 131 10.33 -15.33 8.82
N LEU A 132 10.23 -14.20 9.54
CA LEU A 132 10.95 -12.95 9.24
C LEU A 132 12.08 -12.64 10.23
N CYS A 133 12.30 -13.47 11.26
CA CYS A 133 13.41 -13.31 12.21
C CYS A 133 14.78 -13.20 11.51
N ALA A 134 15.00 -13.96 10.44
CA ALA A 134 16.25 -13.92 9.68
C ALA A 134 16.41 -12.63 8.84
N ALA A 135 15.31 -12.05 8.37
CA ALA A 135 15.35 -10.78 7.65
C ALA A 135 15.62 -9.61 8.61
N GLN A 136 15.03 -9.63 9.81
CA GLN A 136 15.23 -8.56 10.80
C GLN A 136 16.68 -8.43 11.29
N GLN A 137 17.48 -9.50 11.25
CA GLN A 137 18.93 -9.45 11.54
C GLN A 137 19.76 -8.79 10.44
N LEU A 138 19.22 -8.64 9.22
CA LEU A 138 19.91 -8.00 8.09
C LEU A 138 19.58 -6.50 7.97
N TRP A 139 18.46 -6.06 8.55
CA TRP A 139 17.92 -4.70 8.42
C TRP A 139 17.85 -3.92 9.74
N GLY A 140 18.31 -4.51 10.84
CA GLY A 140 18.37 -3.90 12.18
C GLY A 140 19.79 -3.53 12.60
#